data_AF-A0A2E4IEV6-F1
#
_entry.id   AF-A0A2E4IEV6-F1
#
_cell.length_a   1.000
_cell.length_b   1.000
_cell.length_c   1.000
_cell.angle_alpha   90.00
_cell.angle_beta   90.00
_cell.angle_gamma   90.00
#
_symmetry.space_group_name_H-M   'P 1'
#
loop_
_entity.id
_entity.type
_entity.pdbx_description
1 polymer ?
#
loop_
_entity_poly.entity_id
_entity_poly.type
_entity_poly.pdbx_seq_one_letter_code
_entity_poly.pdbx_strand_id
1 'polypeptide(L)'
;MKNICNQNILQYLSFSDLVTLTQLHKIDEQDIIDLCFFSKGDIFRFFPKYIKTNLKYIQIAIDTSLQGYAILRHVPSSVADALWKYTEFTYSNYFKALKYVSSHKGIIPCKFYPMFQDKGFIFISLRNDGCRLKQFTWLSKSRKWVEIAIMQNGNALMYASTNLKNDVNLVKKCVSKFPWAIEYVGNQCIKNKNVIDSATQSVKWVTWFIKYAES
;
A
#
# COMPACT_ATOMS: atom_id res chain seq x y z
N MET A 1 -3.92 16.28 27.63
CA MET A 1 -4.52 16.95 26.46
C MET A 1 -4.99 15.83 25.55
N LYS A 2 -6.27 15.49 25.63
CA LYS A 2 -6.90 14.38 24.91
C LYS A 2 -6.95 14.71 23.41
N ASN A 3 -6.50 13.79 22.56
CA ASN A 3 -6.65 13.77 21.10
C ASN A 3 -6.29 15.09 20.39
N ILE A 4 -4.98 15.32 20.18
CA ILE A 4 -4.54 16.21 19.10
C ILE A 4 -5.01 15.62 17.75
N CYS A 5 -5.06 14.30 17.65
CA CYS A 5 -5.51 13.55 16.49
C CYS A 5 -6.97 13.08 16.62
N ASN A 6 -7.95 13.98 16.67
CA ASN A 6 -9.27 13.57 16.18
C ASN A 6 -9.07 13.22 14.70
N GLN A 7 -9.26 11.95 14.31
CA GLN A 7 -8.93 11.41 12.98
C GLN A 7 -9.45 12.28 11.82
N ASN A 8 -10.52 13.05 12.05
CA ASN A 8 -11.10 13.98 11.08
C ASN A 8 -10.27 15.23 10.77
N ILE A 9 -9.31 15.64 11.61
CA ILE A 9 -8.50 16.85 11.38
C ILE A 9 -7.26 16.52 10.55
N LEU A 10 -6.67 15.33 10.75
CA LEU A 10 -5.43 14.93 10.09
C LEU A 10 -5.52 14.90 8.56
N GLN A 11 -6.71 14.67 8.00
CA GLN A 11 -6.94 14.71 6.56
C GLN A 11 -6.84 16.11 5.94
N TYR A 12 -6.91 17.17 6.76
CA TYR A 12 -6.85 18.57 6.31
C TYR A 12 -5.48 19.22 6.55
N LEU A 13 -4.57 18.53 7.24
CA LEU A 13 -3.24 19.05 7.54
C LEU A 13 -2.29 18.88 6.36
N SER A 14 -1.42 19.87 6.15
CA SER A 14 -0.34 19.75 5.17
C SER A 14 0.73 18.78 5.65
N PHE A 15 1.59 18.31 4.73
CA PHE A 15 2.73 17.46 5.10
C PHE A 15 3.66 18.16 6.10
N SER A 16 3.84 19.48 6.00
CA SER A 16 4.66 20.26 6.92
C SER A 16 4.06 20.29 8.33
N ASP A 17 2.74 20.43 8.42
CA ASP A 17 2.02 20.43 9.70
C ASP A 17 2.14 19.07 10.38
N LEU A 18 1.97 17.98 9.62
CA LEU A 18 2.17 16.62 10.11
C LEU A 18 3.60 16.44 10.65
N VAL A 19 4.62 16.89 9.93
CA VAL A 19 6.02 16.82 10.42
C VAL A 19 6.21 17.60 11.71
N THR A 20 5.62 18.79 11.82
CA THR A 20 5.72 19.62 13.03
C THR A 20 5.08 18.91 14.23
N LEU A 21 3.93 18.26 14.04
CA LEU A 21 3.29 17.44 15.06
C LEU A 21 4.19 16.28 15.52
N THR A 22 4.95 15.64 14.61
CA THR A 22 5.88 14.56 14.98
C THR A 22 7.04 15.02 15.87
N GLN A 23 7.33 16.31 15.92
CA GLN A 23 8.44 16.87 16.69
C GLN A 23 8.01 17.35 18.08
N LEU A 24 6.70 17.34 18.38
CA LEU A 24 6.19 17.73 19.70
C LEU A 24 6.61 16.71 20.77
N HIS A 25 6.93 17.20 21.96
CA HIS A 25 7.43 16.37 23.07
C HIS A 25 6.37 15.46 23.72
N LYS A 26 5.09 15.61 23.35
CA LYS A 26 3.96 14.85 23.92
C LYS A 26 3.19 14.18 22.80
N ILE A 27 3.72 13.07 22.29
CA ILE A 27 3.05 12.22 21.31
C ILE A 27 2.66 10.94 22.03
N ASP A 28 1.35 10.68 22.10
CA ASP A 28 0.81 9.47 22.73
C ASP A 28 0.82 8.29 21.74
N GLU A 29 0.63 7.06 22.23
CA GLU A 29 0.67 5.84 21.39
C GLU A 29 -0.32 5.93 20.22
N GLN A 30 -1.50 6.50 20.48
CA GLN A 30 -2.58 6.67 19.51
C GLN A 30 -2.21 7.70 18.42
N ASP A 31 -1.53 8.79 18.79
CA ASP A 31 -1.08 9.80 17.83
C ASP A 31 -0.05 9.21 16.86
N ILE A 32 0.84 8.33 17.32
CA ILE A 32 1.81 7.63 16.46
C ILE A 32 1.07 6.77 15.41
N ILE A 33 0.06 6.02 15.84
CA ILE A 33 -0.75 5.16 14.96
C ILE A 33 -1.46 6.00 13.92
N ASP A 34 -2.16 7.05 14.35
CA ASP A 34 -2.92 7.92 13.45
C ASP A 34 -1.99 8.63 12.46
N LEU A 35 -0.89 9.22 12.92
CA LEU A 35 0.12 9.86 12.06
C LEU A 35 0.73 8.88 11.04
N CYS A 36 1.10 7.67 11.47
CA CYS A 36 1.61 6.64 10.57
C CYS A 36 0.56 6.18 9.56
N PHE A 37 -0.70 6.06 9.98
CA PHE A 37 -1.81 5.70 9.11
C PHE A 37 -2.05 6.76 8.03
N PHE A 38 -2.20 8.03 8.42
CA PHE A 38 -2.50 9.14 7.51
C PHE A 38 -1.35 9.40 6.52
N SER A 39 -0.11 9.37 6.99
CA SER A 39 1.06 9.56 6.14
C SER A 39 1.48 8.31 5.37
N LYS A 40 0.79 7.18 5.56
CA LYS A 40 1.21 5.86 5.04
C LYS A 40 2.66 5.50 5.44
N GLY A 41 3.07 5.92 6.63
CA GLY A 41 4.40 5.73 7.22
C GLY A 41 5.52 6.59 6.64
N ASP A 42 5.20 7.60 5.79
CA ASP A 42 6.22 8.43 5.12
C ASP A 42 6.86 9.48 6.05
N ILE A 43 6.13 9.94 7.08
CA ILE A 43 6.63 10.91 8.08
C ILE A 43 7.41 10.27 9.22
N PHE A 44 7.41 8.93 9.35
CA PHE A 44 8.07 8.24 10.47
C PHE A 44 9.58 8.55 10.53
N ARG A 45 10.20 8.91 9.39
CA ARG A 45 11.59 9.38 9.33
C ARG A 45 11.86 10.63 10.18
N PHE A 46 10.86 11.46 10.45
CA PHE A 46 10.98 12.71 11.20
C PHE A 46 10.73 12.54 12.70
N PHE A 47 10.28 11.35 13.12
CA PHE A 47 10.01 11.09 14.53
C PHE A 47 11.30 11.15 15.39
N PRO A 48 11.17 11.55 16.66
CA PRO A 48 12.24 11.49 17.64
C PRO A 48 12.88 10.10 17.76
N LYS A 49 14.17 10.08 18.11
CA LYS A 49 14.94 8.83 18.25
C LYS A 49 14.32 7.86 19.25
N TYR A 50 13.79 8.36 20.37
CA TYR A 50 13.18 7.52 21.41
C TYR A 50 11.97 6.72 20.91
N ILE A 51 11.19 7.26 19.95
CA ILE A 51 10.07 6.54 19.34
C ILE A 51 10.57 5.47 18.38
N LYS A 52 11.56 5.81 17.54
CA LYS A 52 12.17 4.87 16.57
C LYS A 52 12.88 3.69 17.23
N THR A 53 13.25 3.80 18.50
CA THR A 53 13.87 2.71 19.27
C THR A 53 12.88 1.89 20.10
N ASN A 54 11.63 2.34 20.25
CA ASN A 54 10.67 1.70 21.13
C ASN A 54 9.94 0.56 20.40
N LEU A 55 10.28 -0.67 20.78
CA LEU A 55 9.70 -1.90 20.22
C LEU A 55 8.17 -1.95 20.36
N LYS A 56 7.62 -1.48 21.48
CA LYS A 56 6.18 -1.51 21.74
C LYS A 56 5.42 -0.69 20.69
N TYR A 57 5.89 0.53 20.40
CA TYR A 57 5.25 1.41 19.42
C TYR A 57 5.35 0.86 18.01
N ILE A 58 6.50 0.32 17.65
CA ILE A 58 6.72 -0.25 16.31
C ILE A 58 5.83 -1.48 16.11
N GLN A 59 5.73 -2.35 17.11
CA GLN A 59 4.86 -3.52 17.06
C GLN A 59 3.39 -3.13 16.93
N ILE A 60 2.91 -2.18 17.74
CA ILE A 60 1.52 -1.70 17.66
C ILE A 60 1.22 -1.12 16.27
N ALA A 61 2.12 -0.31 15.71
CA ALA A 61 1.92 0.28 14.38
C ALA A 61 1.80 -0.80 13.29
N ILE A 62 2.65 -1.84 13.37
CA ILE A 62 2.65 -3.00 12.47
C ILE A 62 1.38 -3.85 12.61
N ASP A 63 0.94 -4.11 13.84
CA ASP A 63 -0.22 -4.95 14.13
C ASP A 63 -1.52 -4.27 13.70
N THR A 64 -1.59 -2.94 13.84
CA THR A 64 -2.79 -2.16 13.54
C THR A 64 -3.00 -1.99 12.04
N SER A 65 -1.94 -1.84 11.24
CA SER A 65 -2.08 -1.52 9.80
C SER A 65 -0.95 -2.05 8.92
N LEU A 66 -1.27 -2.35 7.65
CA LEU A 66 -0.24 -2.70 6.65
C LEU A 66 0.71 -1.52 6.37
N GLN A 67 0.20 -0.30 6.53
CA GLN A 67 0.94 0.95 6.43
C GLN A 67 2.02 1.06 7.51
N GLY A 68 1.78 0.47 8.69
CA GLY A 68 2.72 0.42 9.80
C GLY A 68 4.04 -0.23 9.41
N TYR A 69 4.04 -1.23 8.53
CA TYR A 69 5.29 -1.83 8.07
C TYR A 69 6.18 -0.86 7.29
N ALA A 70 5.65 0.22 6.72
CA ALA A 70 6.47 1.25 6.06
C ALA A 70 7.40 1.97 7.05
N ILE A 71 7.19 1.86 8.37
CA ILE A 71 8.08 2.42 9.38
C ILE A 71 9.39 1.64 9.50
N LEU A 72 9.40 0.34 9.17
CA LEU A 72 10.56 -0.54 9.37
C LEU A 72 11.82 -0.06 8.65
N ARG A 73 11.68 0.60 7.49
CA ARG A 73 12.81 1.20 6.73
C ARG A 73 13.53 2.33 7.47
N HIS A 74 12.95 2.84 8.55
CA HIS A 74 13.45 3.96 9.34
C HIS A 74 13.86 3.54 10.77
N VAL A 75 13.68 2.26 11.11
CA VAL A 75 13.99 1.70 12.43
C VAL A 75 15.46 1.21 12.46
N PRO A 76 16.19 1.39 13.58
CA PRO A 76 17.55 0.86 13.73
C PRO A 76 17.63 -0.66 13.61
N SER A 77 18.79 -1.18 13.20
CA SER A 77 19.00 -2.63 12.99
C SER A 77 18.68 -3.46 14.23
N SER A 78 19.13 -3.02 15.41
CA SER A 78 18.90 -3.72 16.69
C SER A 78 17.42 -3.96 17.01
N VAL A 79 16.58 -3.01 16.65
CA VAL A 79 15.13 -3.06 16.91
C VAL A 79 14.44 -3.91 15.85
N ALA A 80 14.89 -3.79 14.60
CA ALA A 80 14.37 -4.59 13.50
C ALA A 80 14.70 -6.08 13.67
N ASP A 81 15.92 -6.42 14.11
CA ASP A 81 16.34 -7.79 14.43
C ASP A 81 15.48 -8.42 15.54
N ALA A 82 15.01 -7.62 16.51
CA ALA A 82 14.12 -8.10 17.58
C ALA A 82 12.66 -8.35 17.12
N LEU A 83 12.23 -7.76 16.00
CA LEU A 83 10.89 -7.94 15.45
C LEU A 83 10.77 -9.21 14.60
N TRP A 84 11.86 -9.64 13.94
CA TRP A 84 11.86 -10.82 13.09
C TRP A 84 12.25 -12.07 13.87
N LYS A 85 11.24 -12.82 14.33
CA LYS A 85 11.42 -14.12 14.99
C LYS A 85 11.82 -15.27 14.05
N TYR A 86 11.81 -15.07 12.72
CA TYR A 86 12.11 -16.12 11.73
C TYR A 86 13.54 -16.02 11.20
N THR A 87 14.28 -17.11 11.39
CA THR A 87 15.74 -17.20 11.55
C THR A 87 16.57 -17.33 10.27
N GLU A 88 16.03 -16.97 9.10
CA GLU A 88 16.80 -17.05 7.83
C GLU A 88 17.28 -15.69 7.29
N PHE A 89 16.89 -14.57 7.90
CA PHE A 89 17.12 -13.23 7.33
C PHE A 89 17.79 -12.28 8.30
N THR A 90 18.94 -11.73 7.90
CA THR A 90 19.59 -10.62 8.61
C THR A 90 18.97 -9.29 8.22
N TYR A 91 18.94 -8.30 9.14
CA TYR A 91 18.54 -6.92 8.83
C TYR A 91 19.24 -6.37 7.58
N SER A 92 20.52 -6.68 7.38
CA SER A 92 21.29 -6.24 6.21
C SER A 92 20.66 -6.70 4.89
N ASN A 93 20.24 -7.97 4.81
CA ASN A 93 19.60 -8.51 3.61
C ASN A 93 18.21 -7.91 3.40
N TYR A 94 17.43 -7.77 4.46
CA TYR A 94 16.11 -7.13 4.40
C TYR A 94 16.20 -5.65 3.98
N PHE A 95 17.14 -4.89 4.54
CA PHE A 95 17.37 -3.50 4.17
C PHE A 95 17.79 -3.35 2.71
N LYS A 96 18.68 -4.22 2.21
CA LYS A 96 19.03 -4.27 0.78
C LYS A 96 17.81 -4.57 -0.09
N ALA A 97 16.97 -5.51 0.32
CA ALA A 97 15.75 -5.86 -0.39
C ALA A 97 14.77 -4.69 -0.43
N LEU A 98 14.53 -4.03 0.72
CA LEU A 98 13.69 -2.84 0.84
C LEU A 98 14.21 -1.70 -0.04
N LYS A 99 15.52 -1.42 0.01
CA LYS A 99 16.13 -0.39 -0.81
C LYS A 99 15.95 -0.71 -2.30
N TYR A 100 16.10 -1.97 -2.70
CA TYR A 100 15.88 -2.41 -4.07
C TYR A 100 14.43 -2.20 -4.51
N VAL A 101 13.45 -2.74 -3.79
CA VAL A 101 12.03 -2.64 -4.19
C VAL A 101 11.52 -1.20 -4.17
N SER A 102 12.13 -0.33 -3.36
CA SER A 102 11.81 1.11 -3.30
C SER A 102 12.41 1.92 -4.44
N SER A 103 13.53 1.48 -5.02
CA SER A 103 14.24 2.22 -6.08
C SER A 103 13.99 1.66 -7.48
N HIS A 104 13.72 0.36 -7.60
CA HIS A 104 13.55 -0.33 -8.87
C HIS A 104 12.08 -0.75 -9.05
N LYS A 105 11.61 -0.76 -10.31
CA LYS A 105 10.34 -1.37 -10.73
C LYS A 105 10.60 -2.70 -11.45
N GLY A 106 9.57 -3.50 -11.69
CA GLY A 106 9.67 -4.80 -12.36
C GLY A 106 9.83 -5.98 -11.40
N ILE A 107 10.31 -7.11 -11.93
CA ILE A 107 10.42 -8.38 -11.20
C ILE A 107 11.38 -8.23 -10.01
N ILE A 108 11.02 -8.83 -8.88
CA ILE A 108 11.87 -8.85 -7.70
C ILE A 108 12.85 -10.02 -7.88
N PRO A 109 14.17 -9.82 -7.75
CA PRO A 109 15.14 -10.89 -7.86
C PRO A 109 14.87 -12.03 -6.86
N CYS A 110 15.11 -13.27 -7.29
CA CYS A 110 14.89 -14.49 -6.49
C CYS A 110 15.58 -14.46 -5.12
N LYS A 111 16.75 -13.81 -5.01
CA LYS A 111 17.47 -13.60 -3.74
C LYS A 111 16.65 -12.89 -2.66
N PHE A 112 15.58 -12.19 -3.03
CA PHE A 112 14.68 -11.50 -2.10
C PHE A 112 13.33 -12.21 -1.92
N TYR A 113 13.07 -13.33 -2.60
CA TYR A 113 11.86 -14.14 -2.39
C TYR A 113 11.67 -14.57 -0.94
N PRO A 114 12.73 -14.85 -0.17
CA PRO A 114 12.52 -15.19 1.23
C PRO A 114 11.86 -14.05 2.04
N MET A 115 11.99 -12.79 1.59
CA MET A 115 11.30 -11.62 2.18
C MET A 115 9.78 -11.62 1.91
N PHE A 116 9.27 -12.49 1.03
CA PHE A 116 7.85 -12.53 0.69
C PHE A 116 6.97 -13.03 1.84
N GLN A 117 7.56 -13.58 2.90
CA GLN A 117 6.84 -13.90 4.13
C GLN A 117 6.45 -12.63 4.90
N ASP A 118 7.18 -11.53 4.71
CA ASP A 118 6.92 -10.26 5.37
C ASP A 118 5.88 -9.44 4.59
N LYS A 119 4.73 -9.22 5.24
CA LYS A 119 3.65 -8.40 4.67
C LYS A 119 4.12 -6.97 4.41
N GLY A 120 5.06 -6.46 5.19
CA GLY A 120 5.61 -5.12 5.02
C GLY A 120 6.38 -4.92 3.73
N PHE A 121 7.26 -5.86 3.46
CA PHE A 121 8.01 -5.93 2.22
C PHE A 121 7.06 -5.98 1.03
N ILE A 122 6.02 -6.82 1.08
CA ILE A 122 4.99 -6.89 0.03
C ILE A 122 4.30 -5.52 -0.13
N PHE A 123 3.87 -4.89 0.97
CA PHE A 123 3.21 -3.59 0.93
C PHE A 123 4.05 -2.51 0.25
N ILE A 124 5.32 -2.39 0.64
CA ILE A 124 6.26 -1.43 0.06
C ILE A 124 6.49 -1.75 -1.43
N SER A 125 6.64 -3.04 -1.77
CA SER A 125 6.86 -3.46 -3.16
C SER A 125 5.70 -3.11 -4.08
N LEU A 126 4.45 -3.34 -3.65
CA LEU A 126 3.23 -3.04 -4.40
C LEU A 126 2.96 -1.54 -4.48
N ARG A 127 3.28 -0.78 -3.42
CA ARG A 127 3.19 0.69 -3.45
C ARG A 127 4.16 1.33 -4.45
N ASN A 128 5.32 0.72 -4.68
CA ASN A 128 6.25 1.21 -5.70
C ASN A 128 5.94 0.69 -7.11
N ASP A 129 5.47 -0.56 -7.22
CA ASP A 129 5.07 -1.18 -8.49
C ASP A 129 3.94 -2.21 -8.28
N GLY A 130 2.71 -1.83 -8.59
CA GLY A 130 1.51 -2.63 -8.43
C GLY A 130 1.49 -3.87 -9.33
N CYS A 131 2.17 -3.82 -10.48
CA CYS A 131 2.29 -4.98 -11.38
C CYS A 131 3.11 -6.12 -10.76
N ARG A 132 3.80 -5.90 -9.64
CA ARG A 132 4.44 -6.96 -8.86
C ARG A 132 3.48 -7.94 -8.22
N LEU A 133 2.18 -7.63 -8.19
CA LEU A 133 1.14 -8.57 -7.75
C LEU A 133 1.25 -9.94 -8.46
N LYS A 134 1.76 -9.97 -9.70
CA LYS A 134 2.05 -11.20 -10.45
C LYS A 134 2.98 -12.20 -9.74
N GLN A 135 3.87 -11.72 -8.86
CA GLN A 135 4.77 -12.56 -8.06
C GLN A 135 4.12 -13.02 -6.75
N PHE A 136 3.04 -12.37 -6.32
CA PHE A 136 2.31 -12.68 -5.10
C PHE A 136 0.98 -13.36 -5.44
N THR A 137 1.04 -14.49 -6.15
CA THR A 137 -0.15 -15.17 -6.70
C THR A 137 -1.16 -15.56 -5.61
N TRP A 138 -0.71 -15.92 -4.41
CA TRP A 138 -1.58 -16.23 -3.26
C TRP A 138 -2.34 -14.99 -2.73
N LEU A 139 -1.89 -13.78 -3.04
CA LEU A 139 -2.57 -12.53 -2.66
C LEU A 139 -3.57 -12.03 -3.69
N SER A 140 -3.61 -12.61 -4.90
CA SER A 140 -4.55 -12.25 -5.97
C SER A 140 -6.03 -12.38 -5.59
N LYS A 141 -6.34 -13.18 -4.56
CA LYS A 141 -7.70 -13.37 -4.00
C LYS A 141 -8.01 -12.42 -2.85
N SER A 142 -7.01 -11.72 -2.32
CA SER A 142 -7.20 -10.81 -1.19
C SER A 142 -7.55 -9.42 -1.69
N ARG A 143 -8.79 -8.99 -1.44
CA ARG A 143 -9.27 -7.66 -1.82
C ARG A 143 -8.33 -6.54 -1.35
N LYS A 144 -7.83 -6.61 -0.12
CA LYS A 144 -6.94 -5.61 0.47
C LYS A 144 -5.65 -5.42 -0.33
N TRP A 145 -4.99 -6.52 -0.70
CA TRP A 145 -3.73 -6.49 -1.44
C TRP A 145 -3.91 -6.09 -2.91
N VAL A 146 -4.99 -6.57 -3.53
CA VAL A 146 -5.36 -6.16 -4.89
C VAL A 146 -5.66 -4.67 -4.92
N GLU A 147 -6.43 -4.14 -3.96
CA GLU A 147 -6.73 -2.70 -3.89
C GLU A 147 -5.45 -1.86 -3.80
N ILE A 148 -4.47 -2.26 -2.98
CA ILE A 148 -3.17 -1.57 -2.90
C ILE A 148 -2.47 -1.54 -4.27
N ALA A 149 -2.44 -2.68 -4.97
CA ALA A 149 -1.77 -2.80 -6.26
C ALA A 149 -2.46 -1.99 -7.36
N ILE A 150 -3.79 -2.11 -7.50
CA ILE A 150 -4.55 -1.43 -8.56
C ILE A 150 -4.63 0.09 -8.34
N MET A 151 -4.60 0.55 -7.08
CA MET A 151 -4.54 1.99 -6.77
C MET A 151 -3.18 2.60 -7.11
N GLN A 152 -2.14 1.78 -7.22
CA GLN A 152 -0.82 2.20 -7.68
C GLN A 152 -0.74 2.18 -9.22
N ASN A 153 -1.22 1.13 -9.87
CA ASN A 153 -1.26 1.00 -11.33
C ASN A 153 -2.46 0.12 -11.73
N GLY A 154 -3.37 0.69 -12.52
CA GLY A 154 -4.58 0.00 -12.97
C GLY A 154 -4.32 -1.32 -13.71
N ASN A 155 -3.17 -1.47 -14.38
CA ASN A 155 -2.80 -2.71 -15.07
C ASN A 155 -2.61 -3.89 -14.09
N ALA A 156 -2.37 -3.62 -12.81
CA ALA A 156 -2.29 -4.66 -11.80
C ALA A 156 -3.59 -5.48 -11.67
N LEU A 157 -4.73 -4.92 -12.12
CA LEU A 157 -6.02 -5.62 -12.12
C LEU A 157 -5.98 -6.93 -12.92
N MET A 158 -5.12 -7.02 -13.95
CA MET A 158 -4.95 -8.25 -14.73
C MET A 158 -4.53 -9.46 -13.88
N TYR A 159 -3.82 -9.22 -12.77
CA TYR A 159 -3.34 -10.26 -11.86
C TYR A 159 -4.29 -10.57 -10.70
N ALA A 160 -5.41 -9.84 -10.59
CA ALA A 160 -6.43 -10.14 -9.61
C ALA A 160 -7.19 -11.43 -9.97
N SER A 161 -7.73 -12.11 -8.96
CA SER A 161 -8.62 -13.24 -9.18
C SER A 161 -9.89 -12.83 -9.92
N THR A 162 -10.50 -13.78 -10.66
CA THR A 162 -11.75 -13.55 -11.41
C THR A 162 -12.87 -12.96 -10.55
N ASN A 163 -12.97 -13.40 -9.29
CA ASN A 163 -13.97 -12.88 -8.36
C ASN A 163 -13.76 -11.38 -8.07
N LEU A 164 -12.52 -10.94 -7.90
CA LEU A 164 -12.21 -9.53 -7.63
C LEU A 164 -12.27 -8.66 -8.90
N LYS A 165 -11.99 -9.24 -10.08
CA LYS A 165 -12.26 -8.58 -11.37
C LYS A 165 -13.77 -8.35 -11.62
N ASN A 166 -14.62 -9.07 -10.90
CA ASN A 166 -16.08 -8.89 -10.89
C ASN A 166 -16.59 -8.20 -9.61
N ASP A 167 -15.72 -7.67 -8.75
CA ASP A 167 -16.13 -6.82 -7.62
C ASP A 167 -16.37 -5.40 -8.14
N VAL A 168 -17.65 -5.04 -8.31
CA VAL A 168 -18.09 -3.75 -8.85
C VAL A 168 -17.46 -2.58 -8.10
N ASN A 169 -17.38 -2.64 -6.77
CA ASN A 169 -16.86 -1.54 -5.95
C ASN A 169 -15.35 -1.37 -6.13
N LEU A 170 -14.61 -2.48 -6.18
CA LEU A 170 -13.17 -2.47 -6.39
C LEU A 170 -12.81 -1.98 -7.79
N VAL A 171 -13.48 -2.53 -8.81
CA VAL A 171 -13.26 -2.19 -10.21
C VAL A 171 -13.62 -0.74 -10.48
N LYS A 172 -14.76 -0.26 -9.96
CA LYS A 172 -15.19 1.14 -10.14
C LYS A 172 -14.13 2.12 -9.66
N LYS A 173 -13.57 1.90 -8.47
CA LYS A 173 -12.46 2.70 -7.93
C LYS A 173 -11.23 2.67 -8.85
N CYS A 174 -10.91 1.51 -9.42
CA CYS A 174 -9.77 1.35 -10.32
C CYS A 174 -9.97 2.12 -11.62
N VAL A 175 -11.09 1.90 -12.32
CA VAL A 175 -11.34 2.50 -13.64
C VAL A 175 -11.63 3.99 -13.58
N SER A 176 -12.18 4.49 -12.46
CA SER A 176 -12.33 5.94 -12.27
C SER A 176 -10.98 6.66 -12.22
N LYS A 177 -9.93 5.98 -11.73
CA LYS A 177 -8.56 6.51 -11.67
C LYS A 177 -7.73 6.16 -12.89
N PHE A 178 -7.92 4.95 -13.43
CA PHE A 178 -7.17 4.37 -14.53
C PHE A 178 -8.15 3.81 -15.57
N PRO A 179 -8.74 4.66 -16.44
CA PRO A 179 -9.80 4.25 -17.35
C PRO A 179 -9.42 3.10 -18.30
N TRP A 180 -8.17 3.01 -18.70
CA TRP A 180 -7.65 1.93 -19.55
C TRP A 180 -7.69 0.54 -18.87
N ALA A 181 -7.75 0.49 -17.53
CA ALA A 181 -7.83 -0.78 -16.79
C ALA A 181 -9.15 -1.52 -17.04
N ILE A 182 -10.11 -0.90 -17.74
CA ILE A 182 -11.36 -1.54 -18.18
C ILE A 182 -11.11 -2.80 -19.01
N GLU A 183 -9.98 -2.88 -19.73
CA GLU A 183 -9.57 -4.08 -20.49
C GLU A 183 -9.43 -5.33 -19.61
N TYR A 184 -9.12 -5.16 -18.32
CA TYR A 184 -8.89 -6.25 -17.37
C TYR A 184 -10.08 -6.56 -16.47
N VAL A 185 -11.19 -5.84 -16.66
CA VAL A 185 -12.42 -6.02 -15.88
C VAL A 185 -13.10 -7.32 -16.28
N GLY A 186 -13.67 -8.01 -15.29
CA GLY A 186 -14.38 -9.25 -15.55
C GLY A 186 -15.70 -9.01 -16.30
N ASN A 187 -16.11 -10.00 -17.08
CA ASN A 187 -17.27 -9.92 -17.97
C ASN A 187 -18.59 -9.58 -17.28
N GLN A 188 -18.72 -9.83 -15.96
CA GLN A 188 -19.93 -9.45 -15.21
C GLN A 188 -19.93 -7.96 -14.89
N CYS A 189 -18.76 -7.39 -14.54
CA CYS A 189 -18.64 -5.97 -14.22
C CYS A 189 -18.65 -5.08 -15.46
N ILE A 190 -18.15 -5.54 -16.60
CA ILE A 190 -18.09 -4.69 -17.81
C ILE A 190 -19.49 -4.34 -18.33
N LYS A 191 -20.50 -5.18 -18.06
CA LYS A 191 -21.92 -4.90 -18.37
C LYS A 191 -22.57 -3.93 -17.38
N ASN A 192 -21.89 -3.60 -16.28
CA ASN A 192 -22.43 -2.70 -15.27
C ASN A 192 -22.29 -1.25 -15.74
N LYS A 193 -23.42 -0.60 -15.98
CA LYS A 193 -23.47 0.81 -16.41
C LYS A 193 -22.65 1.75 -15.52
N ASN A 194 -22.68 1.55 -14.20
CA ASN A 194 -21.93 2.41 -13.27
C ASN A 194 -20.41 2.29 -13.45
N VAL A 195 -19.90 1.12 -13.85
CA VAL A 195 -18.48 0.90 -14.13
C VAL A 195 -18.08 1.59 -15.43
N ILE A 196 -18.91 1.42 -16.48
CA ILE A 196 -18.73 2.07 -17.78
C ILE A 196 -18.72 3.60 -17.62
N ASP A 197 -19.73 4.14 -16.93
CA ASP A 197 -19.87 5.58 -16.72
C ASP A 197 -18.66 6.15 -15.98
N SER A 198 -18.15 5.42 -14.98
CA SER A 198 -16.95 5.82 -14.22
C SER A 198 -15.67 5.83 -15.07
N ALA A 199 -15.55 4.93 -16.04
CA ALA A 199 -14.39 4.87 -16.93
C ALA A 199 -14.46 5.92 -18.05
N THR A 200 -15.67 6.17 -18.58
CA THR A 200 -15.90 7.05 -19.74
C THR A 200 -15.95 8.53 -19.40
N GLN A 201 -16.29 8.89 -18.15
CA GLN A 201 -16.26 10.29 -17.68
C GLN A 201 -14.90 10.96 -17.92
N SER A 202 -13.81 10.20 -17.75
CA SER A 202 -12.45 10.73 -17.88
C SER A 202 -11.92 10.64 -19.31
N VAL A 203 -12.37 9.66 -20.12
CA VAL A 203 -11.71 9.33 -21.39
C VAL A 203 -12.69 8.81 -22.46
N LYS A 204 -12.78 9.54 -23.58
CA LYS A 204 -13.71 9.25 -24.71
C LYS A 204 -13.42 7.96 -25.48
N TRP A 205 -12.16 7.51 -25.57
CA TRP A 205 -11.82 6.30 -26.33
C TRP A 205 -12.35 5.02 -25.67
N VAL A 206 -12.57 5.03 -24.35
CA VAL A 206 -13.14 3.90 -23.62
C VAL A 206 -14.54 3.55 -24.16
N THR A 207 -15.31 4.55 -24.59
CA THR A 207 -16.62 4.34 -25.22
C THR A 207 -16.51 3.56 -26.54
N TRP A 208 -15.46 3.82 -27.32
CA TRP A 208 -15.19 3.09 -28.56
C TRP A 208 -14.74 1.65 -28.28
N PHE A 209 -13.90 1.45 -27.27
CA PHE A 209 -13.47 0.12 -26.83
C PHE A 209 -14.65 -0.75 -26.40
N ILE A 210 -15.59 -0.20 -25.62
CA ILE A 210 -16.78 -0.93 -25.17
C ILE A 210 -17.69 -1.28 -26.36
N LYS A 211 -17.96 -0.33 -27.26
CA LYS A 211 -18.77 -0.59 -28.46
C LYS A 211 -18.19 -1.73 -29.30
N TYR A 212 -16.87 -1.76 -29.47
CA TYR A 212 -16.19 -2.82 -30.19
C TYR A 212 -16.27 -4.17 -29.46
N ALA A 213 -16.16 -4.18 -28.13
CA ALA A 213 -16.26 -5.40 -27.32
C ALA A 213 -17.68 -6.00 -27.24
N GLU A 214 -18.71 -5.20 -27.50
CA GLU A 214 -20.13 -5.63 -27.57
C GLU A 214 -20.57 -6.03 -28.99
N SER A 215 -19.74 -5.81 -30.01
CA SER A 215 -19.96 -6.18 -31.43
C SER A 215 -19.67 -7.67 -31.67
#